data_AF-A0AAU9AS80-F1
#
_entry.id   AF-A0AAU9AS80-F1
#
_cell.length_a   1.000
_cell.length_b   1.000
_cell.length_c   1.000
_cell.angle_alpha   90.00
_cell.angle_beta   90.00
_cell.angle_gamma   90.00
#
_symmetry.space_group_name_H-M   'P 1'
#
loop_
_entity.id
_entity.type
_entity.pdbx_description
1 polymer ?
#
loop_
_entity_poly.entity_id
_entity_poly.type
_entity_poly.pdbx_seq_one_letter_code
_entity_poly.pdbx_strand_id
1 'polypeptide(L)'
;MDTPETRLNAMLDRFENEHHRAGRNLRALIGDTPELRSRVLKAIEAGNLDDFAVLGSDLRKRGSLGAYRADNETIALPEDLLRKAGRREDTANSLRMFIGHEIEHAVHKKEILESQKAFSDQVDAVRHGPSPHDYTDVLRQNNADRRARESNDQIAGFNVLAAHVRRENPQATQEQMYEKLFKSSNQMEQYFDVDRSSGREVYTPKPGLSIGADGKVATTPDNLEAFGKYFYDRNHYPQQYAFDALEYIYSKERAAQGPNGMLGFGMPKPSIDAKVDLKALGLEGLPLPPGFKDSSPVQRQDAAPEHAPQRAPASHTAPPQASEPRDPQHRDHGYFQFLRERLPAQVPDDAVADAMLQAKRTGLHEPSQVDPRQVGVGADGKVWIGGHVPGFHVGADPAAAPPMAQTAQALDAVAPPTPAQAPSAPAQTQEAPHHGARSL
;
A
#
# COMPACT_ATOMS: atom_id res chain seq x y z
N MET A 1 2.71 -30.97 -29.02
CA MET A 1 2.82 -29.71 -28.27
C MET A 1 2.27 -29.99 -26.89
N ASP A 2 2.95 -29.53 -25.84
CA ASP A 2 2.47 -29.70 -24.48
C ASP A 2 1.22 -28.85 -24.26
N THR A 3 0.17 -29.43 -23.69
CA THR A 3 -1.04 -28.69 -23.35
C THR A 3 -0.79 -27.82 -22.11
N PRO A 4 -1.60 -26.76 -21.88
CA PRO A 4 -1.52 -25.98 -20.65
C PRO A 4 -1.60 -26.84 -19.38
N GLU A 5 -2.40 -27.91 -19.38
CA GLU A 5 -2.48 -28.85 -18.26
C GLU A 5 -1.19 -29.62 -18.03
N THR A 6 -0.54 -30.12 -19.09
CA THR A 6 0.73 -30.84 -18.97
C THR A 6 1.83 -29.91 -18.45
N ARG A 7 1.86 -28.66 -18.93
CA ARG A 7 2.79 -27.63 -18.42
C ARG A 7 2.54 -27.29 -16.96
N LEU A 8 1.28 -27.06 -16.56
CA LEU A 8 0.91 -26.82 -15.16
C LEU A 8 1.34 -27.98 -14.26
N ASN A 9 1.09 -29.22 -14.68
CA ASN A 9 1.50 -30.39 -13.90
C ASN A 9 3.03 -30.45 -13.76
N ALA A 10 3.78 -30.19 -14.82
CA ALA A 10 5.25 -30.15 -14.76
C ALA A 10 5.77 -29.06 -13.81
N MET A 11 5.19 -27.86 -13.83
CA MET A 11 5.53 -26.79 -12.89
C MET A 11 5.28 -27.21 -11.43
N LEU A 12 4.11 -27.81 -11.17
CA LEU A 12 3.76 -28.29 -9.83
C LEU A 12 4.64 -29.45 -9.39
N ASP A 13 5.03 -30.34 -10.30
CA ASP A 13 5.95 -31.45 -10.02
C ASP A 13 7.32 -30.92 -9.62
N ARG A 14 7.88 -29.94 -10.36
CA ARG A 14 9.16 -29.30 -10.00
C ARG A 14 9.09 -28.64 -8.62
N PHE A 15 8.10 -27.78 -8.39
CA PHE A 15 7.96 -27.08 -7.13
C PHE A 15 7.70 -28.03 -5.94
N GLU A 16 6.95 -29.12 -6.16
CA GLU A 16 6.74 -30.17 -5.15
C GLU A 16 7.99 -31.01 -4.88
N ASN A 17 8.80 -31.30 -5.89
CA ASN A 17 10.06 -32.01 -5.70
C ASN A 17 11.04 -31.18 -4.87
N GLU A 18 11.08 -29.87 -5.07
CA GLU A 18 11.99 -28.94 -4.37
C GLU A 18 11.48 -28.57 -2.96
N HIS A 19 10.16 -28.42 -2.79
CA HIS A 19 9.56 -27.88 -1.56
C HIS A 19 8.56 -28.82 -0.87
N HIS A 20 8.53 -30.09 -1.28
CA HIS A 20 7.78 -31.20 -0.69
C HIS A 20 6.35 -30.83 -0.24
N ARG A 21 6.17 -30.62 1.07
CA ARG A 21 4.86 -30.35 1.66
C ARG A 21 4.26 -29.03 1.17
N ALA A 22 5.07 -28.02 0.90
CA ALA A 22 4.59 -26.76 0.35
C ALA A 22 4.02 -26.96 -1.06
N GLY A 23 4.72 -27.73 -1.91
CA GLY A 23 4.24 -28.00 -3.27
C GLY A 23 3.01 -28.90 -3.34
N ARG A 24 2.91 -29.93 -2.47
CA ARG A 24 1.66 -30.69 -2.33
C ARG A 24 0.47 -29.81 -1.98
N ASN A 25 0.66 -28.87 -1.06
CA ASN A 25 -0.39 -27.95 -0.65
C ASN A 25 -0.73 -26.94 -1.75
N LEU A 26 0.25 -26.46 -2.53
CA LEU A 26 -0.01 -25.62 -3.71
C LEU A 26 -0.83 -26.36 -4.77
N ARG A 27 -0.44 -27.60 -5.09
CA ARG A 27 -1.18 -28.47 -6.02
C ARG A 27 -2.61 -28.67 -5.58
N ALA A 28 -2.82 -29.01 -4.30
CA ALA A 28 -4.16 -29.18 -3.73
C ALA A 28 -4.96 -27.88 -3.81
N LEU A 29 -4.37 -26.74 -3.45
CA LEU A 29 -5.05 -25.45 -3.45
C LEU A 29 -5.51 -25.04 -4.86
N ILE A 30 -4.67 -25.23 -5.88
CA ILE A 30 -5.05 -25.00 -7.28
C ILE A 30 -6.10 -26.03 -7.74
N GLY A 31 -5.94 -27.30 -7.38
CA GLY A 31 -6.89 -28.36 -7.72
C GLY A 31 -8.30 -28.11 -7.17
N ASP A 32 -8.39 -27.67 -5.91
CA ASP A 32 -9.65 -27.46 -5.19
C ASP A 32 -10.29 -26.08 -5.46
N THR A 33 -9.66 -25.27 -6.32
CA THR A 33 -10.11 -23.92 -6.68
C THR A 33 -10.23 -23.78 -8.21
N PRO A 34 -11.33 -24.26 -8.82
CA PRO A 34 -11.47 -24.31 -10.28
C PRO A 34 -11.29 -22.97 -11.01
N GLU A 35 -11.71 -21.87 -10.41
CA GLU A 35 -11.59 -20.51 -10.98
C GLU A 35 -10.13 -20.07 -11.00
N LEU A 36 -9.39 -20.39 -9.94
CA LEU A 36 -7.94 -20.17 -9.90
C LEU A 36 -7.23 -21.05 -10.94
N ARG A 37 -7.57 -22.35 -10.98
CA ARG A 37 -7.02 -23.29 -11.97
C ARG A 37 -7.25 -22.82 -13.40
N SER A 38 -8.46 -22.40 -13.73
CA SER A 38 -8.80 -21.90 -15.06
C SER A 38 -7.94 -20.69 -15.45
N ARG A 39 -7.74 -19.74 -14.52
CA ARG A 39 -6.88 -18.57 -14.75
C ARG A 39 -5.41 -18.94 -14.92
N VAL A 40 -4.91 -19.88 -14.12
CA VAL A 40 -3.55 -20.43 -14.25
C VAL A 40 -3.35 -21.05 -15.64
N LEU A 41 -4.28 -21.88 -16.09
CA LEU A 41 -4.20 -22.51 -17.41
C LEU A 41 -4.23 -21.47 -18.55
N LYS A 42 -5.06 -20.43 -18.43
CA LYS A 42 -5.09 -19.31 -19.40
C LYS A 42 -3.77 -18.55 -19.46
N ALA A 43 -3.14 -18.27 -18.31
CA ALA A 43 -1.84 -17.60 -18.28
C ALA A 43 -0.73 -18.46 -18.91
N ILE A 44 -0.77 -19.78 -18.70
CA ILE A 44 0.16 -20.74 -19.32
C ILE A 44 -0.08 -20.81 -20.84
N GLU A 45 -1.35 -20.89 -21.27
CA GLU A 45 -1.74 -20.91 -22.69
C GLU A 45 -1.26 -19.64 -23.41
N ALA A 46 -1.36 -18.49 -22.75
CA ALA A 46 -0.88 -17.21 -23.27
C ALA A 46 0.66 -17.06 -23.26
N GLY A 47 1.40 -18.00 -22.65
CA GLY A 47 2.86 -17.88 -22.51
C GLY A 47 3.29 -16.82 -21.49
N ASN A 48 2.44 -16.56 -20.49
CA ASN A 48 2.69 -15.55 -19.46
C ASN A 48 3.06 -16.15 -18.10
N LEU A 49 3.00 -17.47 -17.95
CA LEU A 49 3.38 -18.18 -16.74
C LEU A 49 4.12 -19.45 -17.12
N ASP A 50 5.31 -19.64 -16.54
CA ASP A 50 6.17 -20.77 -16.82
C ASP A 50 6.76 -21.44 -15.57
N ASP A 51 6.74 -20.76 -14.41
CA ASP A 51 7.19 -21.38 -13.16
C ASP A 51 6.53 -20.90 -11.87
N PHE A 52 6.70 -21.70 -10.81
CA PHE A 52 6.45 -21.31 -9.43
C PHE A 52 7.76 -21.33 -8.64
N ALA A 53 7.96 -20.34 -7.76
CA ALA A 53 9.14 -20.25 -6.91
C ALA A 53 8.79 -19.94 -5.45
N VAL A 54 9.74 -20.12 -4.55
CA VAL A 54 9.59 -19.61 -3.17
C VAL A 54 9.84 -18.10 -3.15
N LEU A 55 8.95 -17.38 -2.46
CA LEU A 55 9.10 -15.96 -2.21
C LEU A 55 10.37 -15.70 -1.40
N GLY A 56 11.23 -14.83 -1.92
CA GLY A 56 12.50 -14.47 -1.28
C GLY A 56 12.30 -13.98 0.16
N SER A 57 13.21 -14.38 1.05
CA SER A 57 13.09 -14.09 2.49
C SER A 57 13.01 -12.59 2.80
N ASP A 58 13.67 -11.74 2.02
CA ASP A 58 13.62 -10.29 2.20
C ASP A 58 12.26 -9.69 1.84
N LEU A 59 11.61 -10.18 0.78
CA LEU A 59 10.24 -9.79 0.43
C LEU A 59 9.24 -10.35 1.45
N ARG A 60 9.49 -11.56 1.94
CA ARG A 60 8.64 -12.21 2.94
C ARG A 60 8.70 -11.53 4.32
N LYS A 61 9.89 -11.14 4.78
CA LYS A 61 10.10 -10.36 6.03
C LYS A 61 9.46 -8.98 5.93
N ARG A 62 9.51 -8.42 4.73
CA ARG A 62 8.79 -7.22 4.38
C ARG A 62 7.28 -7.46 4.51
N GLY A 63 6.74 -8.61 4.15
CA GLY A 63 5.31 -8.90 4.31
C GLY A 63 4.57 -9.04 3.00
N SER A 64 5.29 -9.11 1.87
CA SER A 64 4.73 -9.59 0.62
C SER A 64 4.22 -11.04 0.79
N LEU A 65 3.08 -11.30 0.16
CA LEU A 65 2.34 -12.57 0.23
C LEU A 65 2.31 -13.29 -1.12
N GLY A 66 2.95 -12.70 -2.13
CA GLY A 66 3.09 -13.17 -3.50
C GLY A 66 3.95 -12.18 -4.28
N ALA A 67 4.51 -12.63 -5.40
CA ALA A 67 5.07 -11.76 -6.42
C ALA A 67 5.06 -12.45 -7.78
N TYR A 68 4.51 -11.80 -8.79
CA TYR A 68 4.69 -12.15 -10.18
C TYR A 68 5.88 -11.40 -10.79
N ARG A 69 6.66 -12.11 -11.59
CA ARG A 69 7.82 -11.60 -12.31
C ARG A 69 7.59 -11.73 -13.81
N ALA A 70 7.35 -10.58 -14.46
CA ALA A 70 7.03 -10.54 -15.89
C ALA A 70 8.22 -10.88 -16.81
N ASP A 71 9.45 -10.72 -16.31
CA ASP A 71 10.70 -10.97 -17.04
C ASP A 71 11.02 -12.46 -17.18
N ASN A 72 10.63 -13.27 -16.19
CA ASN A 72 10.88 -14.70 -16.19
C ASN A 72 9.61 -15.55 -15.95
N GLU A 73 8.43 -14.93 -16.07
CA GLU A 73 7.11 -15.59 -16.05
C GLU A 73 6.90 -16.46 -14.81
N THR A 74 7.39 -16.01 -13.65
CA THR A 74 7.37 -16.79 -12.40
C THR A 74 6.43 -16.17 -11.37
N ILE A 75 5.62 -16.99 -10.71
CA ILE A 75 4.90 -16.60 -9.48
C ILE A 75 5.67 -17.13 -8.27
N ALA A 76 6.13 -16.23 -7.40
CA ALA A 76 6.82 -16.56 -6.17
C ALA A 76 5.86 -16.53 -4.96
N LEU A 77 5.85 -17.60 -4.16
CA LEU A 77 4.88 -17.80 -3.07
C LEU A 77 5.55 -18.07 -1.72
N PRO A 78 4.95 -17.62 -0.61
CA PRO A 78 5.51 -17.80 0.73
C PRO A 78 5.42 -19.26 1.19
N GLU A 79 6.58 -19.94 1.25
CA GLU A 79 6.65 -21.37 1.61
C GLU A 79 6.07 -21.65 3.00
N ASP A 80 6.27 -20.75 3.96
CA ASP A 80 5.76 -20.91 5.32
C ASP A 80 4.23 -20.92 5.39
N LEU A 81 3.56 -20.13 4.53
CA LEU A 81 2.11 -20.12 4.43
C LEU A 81 1.61 -21.35 3.66
N LEU A 82 2.28 -21.72 2.56
CA LEU A 82 1.94 -22.93 1.81
C LEU A 82 2.00 -24.17 2.71
N ARG A 83 3.01 -24.31 3.59
CA ARG A 83 3.10 -25.41 4.56
C ARG A 83 1.94 -25.42 5.57
N LYS A 84 1.45 -24.24 5.97
CA LYS A 84 0.34 -24.07 6.92
C LYS A 84 -1.03 -24.28 6.26
N ALA A 85 -1.18 -23.99 4.98
CA ALA A 85 -2.44 -24.03 4.23
C ALA A 85 -3.18 -25.38 4.36
N GLY A 86 -2.46 -26.51 4.31
CA GLY A 86 -3.07 -27.83 4.48
C GLY A 86 -3.60 -28.15 5.88
N ARG A 87 -3.47 -27.23 6.86
CA ARG A 87 -3.99 -27.38 8.23
C ARG A 87 -4.83 -26.19 8.69
N ARG A 88 -4.81 -25.09 7.94
CA ARG A 88 -5.41 -23.80 8.32
C ARG A 88 -6.18 -23.23 7.14
N GLU A 89 -7.51 -23.35 7.21
CA GLU A 89 -8.42 -22.88 6.17
C GLU A 89 -8.26 -21.38 5.90
N ASP A 90 -8.11 -20.57 6.95
CA ASP A 90 -7.88 -19.12 6.83
C ASP A 90 -6.60 -18.79 6.06
N THR A 91 -5.54 -19.58 6.27
CA THR A 91 -4.29 -19.43 5.52
C THR A 91 -4.44 -19.90 4.07
N ALA A 92 -5.15 -21.00 3.83
CA ALA A 92 -5.45 -21.47 2.47
C ALA A 92 -6.30 -20.45 1.70
N ASN A 93 -7.29 -19.83 2.34
CA ASN A 93 -8.15 -18.80 1.75
C ASN A 93 -7.39 -17.52 1.45
N SER A 94 -6.48 -17.12 2.34
CA SER A 94 -5.57 -16.01 2.06
C SER A 94 -4.72 -16.32 0.82
N LEU A 95 -4.13 -17.52 0.73
CA LEU A 95 -3.36 -17.93 -0.45
C LEU A 95 -4.20 -18.01 -1.73
N ARG A 96 -5.46 -18.45 -1.68
CA ARG A 96 -6.37 -18.40 -2.84
C ARG A 96 -6.53 -16.97 -3.36
N MET A 97 -6.71 -16.02 -2.45
CA MET A 97 -6.82 -14.61 -2.79
C MET A 97 -5.52 -14.09 -3.42
N PHE A 98 -4.37 -14.32 -2.79
CA PHE A 98 -3.09 -13.82 -3.30
C PHE A 98 -2.65 -14.47 -4.60
N ILE A 99 -2.77 -15.80 -4.75
CA ILE A 99 -2.44 -16.44 -6.04
C ILE A 99 -3.42 -15.96 -7.12
N GLY A 100 -4.68 -15.68 -6.76
CA GLY A 100 -5.66 -15.05 -7.65
C GLY A 100 -5.27 -13.62 -8.07
N HIS A 101 -4.55 -12.88 -7.23
CA HIS A 101 -3.97 -11.58 -7.54
C HIS A 101 -2.72 -11.72 -8.43
N GLU A 102 -1.75 -12.56 -8.03
CA GLU A 102 -0.51 -12.75 -8.80
C GLU A 102 -0.77 -13.32 -10.20
N ILE A 103 -1.79 -14.17 -10.36
CA ILE A 103 -2.13 -14.70 -11.68
C ILE A 103 -2.75 -13.62 -12.58
N GLU A 104 -3.40 -12.61 -12.00
CA GLU A 104 -3.96 -11.51 -12.79
C GLU A 104 -2.83 -10.62 -13.34
N HIS A 105 -1.74 -10.42 -12.59
CA HIS A 105 -0.53 -9.83 -13.16
C HIS A 105 0.00 -10.63 -14.36
N ALA A 106 0.01 -11.97 -14.29
CA ALA A 106 0.43 -12.80 -15.40
C ALA A 106 -0.52 -12.66 -16.62
N VAL A 107 -1.83 -12.59 -16.39
CA VAL A 107 -2.80 -12.33 -17.47
C VAL A 107 -2.51 -10.98 -18.15
N HIS A 108 -2.12 -9.96 -17.38
CA HIS A 108 -1.80 -8.61 -17.87
C HIS A 108 -0.29 -8.35 -18.12
N LYS A 109 0.50 -9.41 -18.36
CA LYS A 109 1.95 -9.29 -18.58
C LYS A 109 2.30 -8.25 -19.65
N LYS A 110 1.56 -8.25 -20.76
CA LYS A 110 1.82 -7.34 -21.89
C LYS A 110 1.66 -5.88 -21.46
N GLU A 111 0.56 -5.55 -20.80
CA GLU A 111 0.26 -4.21 -20.30
C GLU A 111 1.29 -3.77 -19.25
N ILE A 112 1.76 -4.68 -18.41
CA ILE A 112 2.84 -4.42 -17.45
C ILE A 112 4.11 -4.02 -18.19
N LEU A 113 4.56 -4.80 -19.18
CA LEU A 113 5.78 -4.50 -19.94
C LEU A 113 5.66 -3.19 -20.73
N GLU A 114 4.49 -2.92 -21.32
CA GLU A 114 4.21 -1.65 -22.01
C GLU A 114 4.28 -0.46 -21.05
N SER A 115 3.68 -0.57 -19.86
CA SER A 115 3.74 0.49 -18.84
C SER A 115 5.16 0.74 -18.31
N GLN A 116 5.95 -0.32 -18.12
CA GLN A 116 7.35 -0.20 -17.70
C GLN A 116 8.19 0.50 -18.78
N LYS A 117 7.95 0.16 -20.05
CA LYS A 117 8.60 0.84 -21.17
C LYS A 117 8.18 2.32 -21.23
N ALA A 118 6.89 2.62 -21.11
CA ALA A 118 6.39 4.00 -21.13
C ALA A 118 7.01 4.84 -20.00
N PHE A 119 7.10 4.28 -18.79
CA PHE A 119 7.78 4.93 -17.67
C PHE A 119 9.26 5.19 -17.98
N SER A 120 9.99 4.19 -18.49
CA SER A 120 11.40 4.36 -18.93
C SER A 120 11.55 5.48 -19.97
N ASP A 121 10.69 5.51 -20.98
CA ASP A 121 10.72 6.51 -22.04
C ASP A 121 10.45 7.92 -21.50
N GLN A 122 9.50 8.07 -20.56
CA GLN A 122 9.20 9.35 -19.89
C GLN A 122 10.38 9.82 -19.03
N VAL A 123 11.02 8.90 -18.30
CA VAL A 123 12.22 9.22 -17.50
C VAL A 123 13.35 9.72 -18.40
N ASP A 124 13.59 9.04 -19.53
CA ASP A 124 14.58 9.47 -20.50
C ASP A 124 14.20 10.80 -21.16
N ALA A 125 12.93 11.06 -21.46
CA ALA A 125 12.49 12.33 -22.02
C ALA A 125 12.78 13.51 -21.09
N VAL A 126 12.46 13.37 -19.79
CA VAL A 126 12.77 14.40 -18.78
C VAL A 126 14.29 14.58 -18.63
N ARG A 127 15.05 13.47 -18.60
CA ARG A 127 16.51 13.48 -18.44
C ARG A 127 17.27 14.17 -19.58
N HIS A 128 16.74 14.14 -20.81
CA HIS A 128 17.33 14.84 -21.96
C HIS A 128 16.83 16.29 -22.08
N GLY A 129 15.91 16.71 -21.22
CA GLY A 129 15.40 18.07 -21.16
C GLY A 129 16.36 19.04 -20.46
N PRO A 130 15.95 20.31 -20.29
CA PRO A 130 16.72 21.27 -19.53
C PRO A 130 16.67 20.96 -18.02
N SER A 131 17.80 21.12 -17.34
CA SER A 131 17.87 21.06 -15.87
C SER A 131 17.31 22.34 -15.21
N PRO A 132 16.74 22.26 -13.99
CA PRO A 132 16.56 21.06 -13.17
C PRO A 132 15.49 20.12 -13.75
N HIS A 133 15.79 18.82 -13.77
CA HIS A 133 14.86 17.79 -14.26
C HIS A 133 13.72 17.58 -13.27
N ASP A 134 12.48 17.76 -13.71
CA ASP A 134 11.29 17.60 -12.86
C ASP A 134 10.59 16.27 -13.15
N TYR A 135 10.62 15.37 -12.17
CA TYR A 135 10.04 14.04 -12.30
C TYR A 135 8.65 13.91 -11.68
N THR A 136 8.06 15.01 -11.20
CA THR A 136 6.77 15.00 -10.48
C THR A 136 5.66 14.36 -11.32
N ASP A 137 5.49 14.78 -12.57
CA ASP A 137 4.42 14.27 -13.43
C ASP A 137 4.64 12.81 -13.83
N VAL A 138 5.90 12.42 -14.05
CA VAL A 138 6.29 11.04 -14.37
C VAL A 138 5.96 10.10 -13.21
N LEU A 139 6.27 10.51 -11.98
CA LEU A 139 5.94 9.75 -10.78
C LEU A 139 4.44 9.69 -10.53
N ARG A 140 3.72 10.80 -10.76
CA ARG A 140 2.24 10.84 -10.64
C ARG A 140 1.58 9.83 -11.58
N GLN A 141 1.97 9.86 -12.86
CA GLN A 141 1.40 8.96 -13.86
C GLN A 141 1.73 7.49 -13.55
N ASN A 142 2.99 7.18 -13.27
CA ASN A 142 3.40 5.80 -12.93
C ASN A 142 2.65 5.27 -11.70
N ASN A 143 2.45 6.11 -10.67
CA ASN A 143 1.69 5.72 -9.48
C ASN A 143 0.20 5.51 -9.79
N ALA A 144 -0.42 6.37 -10.60
CA ALA A 144 -1.82 6.22 -11.00
C ALA A 144 -2.04 4.93 -11.80
N ASP A 145 -1.15 4.63 -12.75
CA ASP A 145 -1.23 3.42 -13.57
C ASP A 145 -1.07 2.16 -12.70
N ARG A 146 -0.14 2.19 -11.74
CA ARG A 146 0.06 1.11 -10.76
C ARG A 146 -1.17 0.93 -9.88
N ARG A 147 -1.72 2.02 -9.33
CA ARG A 147 -2.93 1.98 -8.51
C ARG A 147 -4.09 1.30 -9.22
N ALA A 148 -4.33 1.64 -10.49
CA ALA A 148 -5.39 1.03 -11.27
C ALA A 148 -5.17 -0.48 -11.48
N ARG A 149 -3.95 -0.90 -11.82
CA ARG A 149 -3.62 -2.32 -12.03
C ARG A 149 -3.70 -3.13 -10.75
N GLU A 150 -3.03 -2.70 -9.68
CA GLU A 150 -3.07 -3.39 -8.38
C GLU A 150 -4.50 -3.54 -7.84
N SER A 151 -5.34 -2.52 -8.06
CA SER A 151 -6.75 -2.58 -7.68
C SER A 151 -7.52 -3.63 -8.48
N ASN A 152 -7.28 -3.69 -9.79
CA ASN A 152 -7.87 -4.73 -10.65
C ASN A 152 -7.39 -6.13 -10.24
N ASP A 153 -6.09 -6.29 -10.02
CA ASP A 153 -5.48 -7.58 -9.68
C ASP A 153 -5.97 -8.06 -8.30
N GLN A 154 -6.19 -7.12 -7.38
CA GLN A 154 -6.79 -7.42 -6.09
C GLN A 154 -8.29 -7.76 -6.17
N ILE A 155 -9.05 -7.15 -7.07
CA ILE A 155 -10.43 -7.58 -7.39
C ILE A 155 -10.44 -9.02 -7.91
N ALA A 156 -9.50 -9.35 -8.78
CA ALA A 156 -9.31 -10.72 -9.28
C ALA A 156 -9.05 -11.72 -8.15
N GLY A 157 -8.11 -11.41 -7.24
CA GLY A 157 -7.85 -12.20 -6.03
C GLY A 157 -9.08 -12.36 -5.14
N PHE A 158 -9.77 -11.24 -4.85
CA PHE A 158 -11.02 -11.25 -4.09
C PHE A 158 -12.07 -12.19 -4.73
N ASN A 159 -12.23 -12.12 -6.04
CA ASN A 159 -13.21 -12.92 -6.78
C ASN A 159 -12.89 -14.41 -6.78
N VAL A 160 -11.61 -14.80 -6.71
CA VAL A 160 -11.22 -16.21 -6.53
C VAL A 160 -11.69 -16.72 -5.16
N LEU A 161 -11.48 -15.95 -4.10
CA LEU A 161 -11.96 -16.33 -2.76
C LEU A 161 -13.49 -16.32 -2.69
N ALA A 162 -14.16 -15.32 -3.26
CA ALA A 162 -15.61 -15.25 -3.29
C ALA A 162 -16.25 -16.41 -4.04
N ALA A 163 -15.68 -16.82 -5.18
CA ALA A 163 -16.13 -17.99 -5.89
C ALA A 163 -15.98 -19.26 -5.04
N HIS A 164 -14.86 -19.40 -4.30
CA HIS A 164 -14.66 -20.51 -3.38
C HIS A 164 -15.73 -20.55 -2.29
N VAL A 165 -15.97 -19.43 -1.61
CA VAL A 165 -16.99 -19.33 -0.55
C VAL A 165 -18.40 -19.64 -1.10
N ARG A 166 -18.75 -19.12 -2.28
CA ARG A 166 -20.04 -19.41 -2.93
C ARG A 166 -20.21 -20.88 -3.27
N ARG A 167 -19.14 -21.61 -3.63
CA ARG A 167 -19.23 -23.06 -3.87
C ARG A 167 -19.47 -23.84 -2.60
N GLU A 168 -18.90 -23.43 -1.47
CA GLU A 168 -19.11 -24.09 -0.18
C GLU A 168 -20.58 -24.00 0.27
N ASN A 169 -21.24 -22.88 -0.03
CA ASN A 169 -22.68 -22.72 0.20
C ASN A 169 -23.37 -21.95 -0.95
N PRO A 170 -23.85 -22.66 -1.98
CA PRO A 170 -24.50 -22.03 -3.14
C PRO A 170 -25.75 -21.23 -2.78
N GLN A 171 -26.46 -21.63 -1.72
CA GLN A 171 -27.72 -21.03 -1.28
C GLN A 171 -27.53 -19.98 -0.17
N ALA A 172 -26.29 -19.59 0.15
CA ALA A 172 -26.02 -18.57 1.15
C ALA A 172 -26.74 -17.27 0.81
N THR A 173 -27.44 -16.70 1.80
CA THR A 173 -27.95 -15.33 1.70
C THR A 173 -26.79 -14.33 1.56
N GLN A 174 -27.06 -13.10 1.15
CA GLN A 174 -26.03 -12.08 1.03
C GLN A 174 -25.34 -11.79 2.38
N GLU A 175 -26.10 -11.78 3.47
CA GLU A 175 -25.55 -11.61 4.82
C GLU A 175 -24.59 -12.75 5.20
N GLN A 176 -25.01 -14.01 4.96
CA GLN A 176 -24.17 -15.19 5.20
C GLN A 176 -22.91 -15.19 4.33
N MET A 177 -23.04 -14.71 3.09
CA MET A 177 -21.91 -14.56 2.17
C MET A 177 -20.90 -13.56 2.70
N TYR A 178 -21.34 -12.38 3.14
CA TYR A 178 -20.47 -11.35 3.70
C TYR A 178 -19.80 -11.77 5.00
N GLU A 179 -20.54 -12.42 5.90
CA GLU A 179 -19.98 -13.00 7.12
C GLU A 179 -18.90 -14.03 6.80
N LYS A 180 -19.19 -15.00 5.92
CA LYS A 180 -18.22 -16.05 5.59
C LYS A 180 -17.02 -15.47 4.85
N LEU A 181 -17.21 -14.51 3.93
CA LEU A 181 -16.11 -13.80 3.27
C LEU A 181 -15.21 -13.11 4.30
N PHE A 182 -15.78 -12.30 5.19
CA PHE A 182 -15.04 -11.61 6.25
C PHE A 182 -14.22 -12.58 7.11
N LYS A 183 -14.83 -13.69 7.54
CA LYS A 183 -14.18 -14.70 8.39
C LYS A 183 -13.20 -15.60 7.64
N SER A 184 -13.21 -15.61 6.31
CA SER A 184 -12.37 -16.52 5.51
C SER A 184 -10.91 -16.11 5.48
N SER A 185 -10.59 -14.83 5.65
CA SER A 185 -9.21 -14.33 5.67
C SER A 185 -9.14 -13.00 6.41
N ASN A 186 -8.07 -12.77 7.17
CA ASN A 186 -7.81 -11.47 7.81
C ASN A 186 -7.67 -10.31 6.80
N GLN A 187 -7.36 -10.61 5.54
CA GLN A 187 -7.29 -9.61 4.47
C GLN A 187 -8.65 -8.98 4.17
N MET A 188 -9.73 -9.63 4.56
CA MET A 188 -11.09 -9.18 4.27
C MET A 188 -11.53 -8.05 5.20
N GLU A 189 -10.83 -7.83 6.31
CA GLU A 189 -11.09 -6.73 7.25
C GLU A 189 -11.02 -5.35 6.58
N GLN A 190 -10.19 -5.19 5.55
CA GLN A 190 -10.07 -3.92 4.84
C GLN A 190 -11.25 -3.62 3.91
N TYR A 191 -12.14 -4.57 3.62
CA TYR A 191 -13.27 -4.37 2.70
C TYR A 191 -14.64 -4.32 3.36
N PHE A 192 -14.72 -4.66 4.64
CA PHE A 192 -15.98 -4.68 5.39
C PHE A 192 -15.92 -3.82 6.64
N ASP A 193 -17.05 -3.23 6.98
CA ASP A 193 -17.35 -2.70 8.31
C ASP A 193 -18.15 -3.73 9.09
N VAL A 194 -17.91 -3.78 10.40
CA VAL A 194 -18.59 -4.70 11.33
C VAL A 194 -19.35 -3.89 12.37
N ASP A 195 -20.68 -3.92 12.30
CA ASP A 195 -21.53 -3.36 13.35
C ASP A 195 -21.80 -4.42 14.42
N ARG A 196 -21.59 -4.04 15.69
CA ARG A 196 -21.79 -4.88 16.87
C ARG A 196 -22.86 -4.34 17.83
N SER A 197 -23.52 -3.24 17.46
CA SER A 197 -24.48 -2.51 18.31
C SER A 197 -25.69 -3.35 18.73
N SER A 198 -26.11 -4.29 17.88
CA SER A 198 -27.28 -5.14 18.11
C SER A 198 -27.02 -6.41 18.92
N GLY A 199 -25.78 -6.66 19.36
CA GLY A 199 -25.37 -7.93 19.95
C GLY A 199 -25.16 -9.08 18.94
N ARG A 200 -25.48 -8.84 17.66
CA ARG A 200 -25.11 -9.68 16.51
C ARG A 200 -24.14 -8.89 15.63
N GLU A 201 -23.10 -9.56 15.13
CA GLU A 201 -22.19 -8.95 14.16
C GLU A 201 -22.89 -8.83 12.80
N VAL A 202 -22.91 -7.62 12.23
CA VAL A 202 -23.43 -7.35 10.89
C VAL A 202 -22.28 -6.84 10.02
N TYR A 203 -22.05 -7.50 8.89
CA TYR A 203 -20.95 -7.21 7.98
C TYR A 203 -21.47 -6.47 6.77
N THR A 204 -20.90 -5.30 6.47
CA THR A 204 -21.30 -4.47 5.32
C THR A 204 -20.07 -4.09 4.51
N PRO A 205 -20.13 -4.09 3.16
CA PRO A 205 -19.03 -3.59 2.35
C PRO A 205 -18.74 -2.12 2.70
N LYS A 206 -17.46 -1.76 2.74
CA LYS A 206 -17.05 -0.37 3.01
C LYS A 206 -17.60 0.60 1.96
N PRO A 207 -17.75 1.90 2.29
CA PRO A 207 -18.27 2.90 1.36
C PRO A 207 -17.58 2.90 -0.02
N GLY A 208 -18.39 2.91 -1.09
CA GLY A 208 -17.91 2.87 -2.47
C GLY A 208 -17.67 1.46 -3.03
N LEU A 209 -17.64 0.44 -2.19
CA LEU A 209 -17.49 -0.96 -2.63
C LEU A 209 -18.85 -1.61 -2.89
N SER A 210 -19.05 -2.10 -4.11
CA SER A 210 -20.24 -2.86 -4.52
C SER A 210 -19.88 -4.33 -4.79
N ILE A 211 -20.46 -5.23 -3.99
CA ILE A 211 -20.34 -6.68 -4.15
C ILE A 211 -21.65 -7.24 -4.67
N GLY A 212 -21.62 -7.94 -5.80
CA GLY A 212 -22.76 -8.58 -6.43
C GLY A 212 -23.38 -9.69 -5.57
N ALA A 213 -24.61 -10.09 -5.91
CA ALA A 213 -25.33 -11.14 -5.19
C ALA A 213 -24.61 -12.49 -5.22
N ASP A 214 -23.81 -12.75 -6.26
CA ASP A 214 -22.96 -13.94 -6.37
C ASP A 214 -21.71 -13.88 -5.47
N GLY A 215 -21.47 -12.75 -4.80
CA GLY A 215 -20.32 -12.48 -3.95
C GLY A 215 -19.14 -11.85 -4.69
N LYS A 216 -19.23 -11.63 -6.01
CA LYS A 216 -18.13 -11.09 -6.81
C LYS A 216 -18.18 -9.58 -6.92
N VAL A 217 -17.03 -8.99 -7.17
CA VAL A 217 -16.84 -7.57 -7.45
C VAL A 217 -16.58 -7.40 -8.95
N ALA A 218 -17.35 -6.54 -9.60
CA ALA A 218 -17.11 -6.16 -11.00
C ALA A 218 -16.05 -5.05 -11.08
N THR A 219 -15.24 -5.04 -12.13
CA THR A 219 -14.24 -4.00 -12.40
C THR A 219 -14.90 -2.73 -12.93
N THR A 220 -15.57 -1.98 -12.05
CA THR A 220 -16.16 -0.65 -12.35
C THR A 220 -15.24 0.45 -11.82
N PRO A 221 -15.37 1.71 -12.31
CA PRO A 221 -14.61 2.83 -11.76
C PRO A 221 -14.74 2.97 -10.23
N ASP A 222 -15.96 2.84 -9.69
CA ASP A 222 -16.21 2.94 -8.25
C ASP A 222 -15.52 1.82 -7.45
N ASN A 223 -15.57 0.58 -7.96
CA ASN A 223 -14.92 -0.55 -7.29
C ASN A 223 -13.39 -0.46 -7.40
N LEU A 224 -12.86 -0.02 -8.54
CA LEU A 224 -11.43 0.25 -8.69
C LEU A 224 -10.96 1.33 -7.71
N GLU A 225 -11.75 2.39 -7.54
CA GLU A 225 -11.44 3.43 -6.56
C GLU A 225 -11.51 2.90 -5.12
N ALA A 226 -12.53 2.09 -4.79
CA ALA A 226 -12.65 1.48 -3.47
C ALA A 226 -11.47 0.55 -3.15
N PHE A 227 -11.06 -0.32 -4.09
CA PHE A 227 -9.88 -1.16 -3.91
C PHE A 227 -8.59 -0.34 -3.90
N GLY A 228 -8.50 0.72 -4.70
CA GLY A 228 -7.39 1.67 -4.64
C GLY A 228 -7.24 2.25 -3.24
N LYS A 229 -8.34 2.70 -2.63
CA LYS A 229 -8.33 3.26 -1.28
C LYS A 229 -8.03 2.23 -0.20
N TYR A 230 -8.77 1.12 -0.18
CA TYR A 230 -8.75 0.18 0.93
C TYR A 230 -7.65 -0.87 0.86
N PHE A 231 -7.08 -1.09 -0.34
CA PHE A 231 -5.95 -1.97 -0.54
C PHE A 231 -4.69 -1.17 -0.90
N TYR A 232 -4.65 -0.48 -2.04
CA TYR A 232 -3.41 0.13 -2.53
C TYR A 232 -2.89 1.23 -1.59
N ASP A 233 -3.73 2.24 -1.31
CA ASP A 233 -3.37 3.39 -0.48
C ASP A 233 -3.12 2.97 0.97
N ARG A 234 -4.02 2.14 1.55
CA ARG A 234 -3.91 1.63 2.92
C ARG A 234 -2.64 0.81 3.16
N ASN A 235 -2.20 0.04 2.16
CA ASN A 235 -1.00 -0.79 2.27
C ASN A 235 0.28 -0.07 1.78
N HIS A 236 0.24 1.26 1.67
CA HIS A 236 1.40 2.12 1.34
C HIS A 236 2.11 1.76 0.03
N TYR A 237 1.38 1.19 -0.94
CA TYR A 237 1.88 1.00 -2.29
C TYR A 237 2.34 2.30 -2.96
N PRO A 238 1.68 3.47 -2.76
CA PRO A 238 2.17 4.73 -3.31
C PRO A 238 3.62 5.03 -2.91
N GLN A 239 3.95 4.89 -1.62
CA GLN A 239 5.29 5.16 -1.10
C GLN A 239 6.30 4.14 -1.62
N GLN A 240 5.94 2.85 -1.61
CA GLN A 240 6.82 1.78 -2.08
C GLN A 240 7.18 1.97 -3.56
N TYR A 241 6.18 2.17 -4.42
CA TYR A 241 6.44 2.32 -5.84
C TYR A 241 7.08 3.65 -6.22
N ALA A 242 6.81 4.72 -5.47
CA ALA A 242 7.53 5.97 -5.65
C ALA A 242 9.02 5.81 -5.27
N PHE A 243 9.33 5.10 -4.19
CA PHE A 243 10.70 4.80 -3.80
C PHE A 243 11.44 4.01 -4.89
N ASP A 244 10.85 2.91 -5.37
CA ASP A 244 11.44 2.09 -6.43
C ASP A 244 11.63 2.90 -7.74
N ALA A 245 10.66 3.76 -8.07
CA ALA A 245 10.74 4.64 -9.23
C ALA A 245 11.83 5.69 -9.09
N LEU A 246 12.00 6.30 -7.91
CA LEU A 246 13.06 7.27 -7.62
C LEU A 246 14.46 6.63 -7.70
N GLU A 247 14.64 5.42 -7.16
CA GLU A 247 15.89 4.67 -7.30
C GLU A 247 16.22 4.38 -8.76
N TYR A 248 15.21 3.99 -9.55
CA TYR A 248 15.37 3.80 -10.99
C TYR A 248 15.78 5.10 -11.69
N ILE A 249 15.09 6.21 -11.45
CA ILE A 249 15.40 7.52 -12.05
C ILE A 249 16.82 7.94 -11.66
N TYR A 250 17.18 7.84 -10.38
CA TYR A 250 18.53 8.14 -9.90
C TYR A 250 19.60 7.30 -10.60
N SER A 251 19.35 6.00 -10.83
CA SER A 251 20.28 5.15 -11.56
C SER A 251 20.50 5.63 -13.00
N LYS A 252 19.46 6.15 -13.67
CA LYS A 252 19.53 6.69 -15.04
C LYS A 252 20.26 8.03 -15.08
N GLU A 253 19.98 8.91 -14.13
CA GLU A 253 20.69 10.17 -13.97
C GLU A 253 22.19 9.96 -13.73
N ARG A 254 22.54 9.03 -12.83
CA ARG A 254 23.94 8.65 -12.59
C ARG A 254 24.61 8.04 -13.82
N ALA A 255 23.93 7.16 -14.54
CA ALA A 255 24.49 6.57 -15.76
C ALA A 255 24.83 7.66 -16.81
N ALA A 256 24.01 8.72 -16.92
CA ALA A 256 24.27 9.84 -17.82
C ALA A 256 25.51 10.67 -17.43
N GLN A 257 25.94 10.62 -16.16
CA GLN A 257 27.18 11.27 -15.71
C GLN A 257 28.46 10.56 -16.20
N GLY A 258 28.40 9.27 -16.56
CA GLY A 258 29.55 8.49 -17.04
C GLY A 258 30.57 8.16 -15.92
N PRO A 259 31.55 7.26 -16.16
CA PRO A 259 32.35 6.62 -15.12
C PRO A 259 33.25 7.55 -14.29
N ASN A 260 33.55 8.76 -14.78
CA ASN A 260 34.45 9.72 -14.11
C ASN A 260 33.78 11.07 -13.77
N GLY A 261 32.48 11.25 -14.02
CA GLY A 261 31.81 12.52 -13.77
C GLY A 261 32.46 13.73 -14.45
N MET A 262 33.13 13.52 -15.60
CA MET A 262 33.88 14.55 -16.34
C MET A 262 33.31 14.72 -17.75
N LEU A 263 33.26 15.96 -18.24
CA LEU A 263 33.11 16.29 -19.67
C LEU A 263 34.41 15.97 -20.42
N GLY A 264 34.36 15.83 -21.74
CA GLY A 264 35.50 15.55 -22.64
C GLY A 264 36.62 16.60 -22.67
N PHE A 265 36.65 17.52 -21.70
CA PHE A 265 37.63 18.59 -21.52
C PHE A 265 38.16 18.68 -20.07
N GLY A 266 37.94 17.67 -19.23
CA GLY A 266 38.43 17.68 -17.83
C GLY A 266 37.64 18.58 -16.88
N MET A 267 36.43 18.99 -17.28
CA MET A 267 35.49 19.72 -16.43
C MET A 267 34.59 18.71 -15.70
N PRO A 268 34.36 18.83 -14.38
CA PRO A 268 33.36 18.02 -13.69
C PRO A 268 31.98 18.28 -14.31
N LYS A 269 31.23 17.22 -14.63
CA LYS A 269 29.82 17.33 -15.00
C LYS A 269 29.04 17.90 -13.81
N PRO A 270 27.97 18.67 -14.06
CA PRO A 270 27.06 19.09 -12.99
C PRO A 270 26.60 17.87 -12.19
N SER A 271 26.56 18.02 -10.86
CA SER A 271 25.84 17.08 -9.99
C SER A 271 24.40 16.93 -10.48
N ILE A 272 23.76 15.79 -10.21
CA ILE A 272 22.33 15.62 -10.51
C ILE A 272 21.58 16.81 -9.93
N ASP A 273 20.79 17.48 -10.78
CA ASP A 273 19.89 18.57 -10.39
C ASP A 273 18.48 18.16 -10.80
N ALA A 274 17.88 17.31 -9.96
CA ALA A 274 16.54 16.77 -10.15
C ALA A 274 15.61 17.27 -9.03
N LYS A 275 14.33 17.40 -9.35
CA LYS A 275 13.30 17.80 -8.38
C LYS A 275 12.03 16.97 -8.50
N VAL A 276 11.34 16.88 -7.37
CA VAL A 276 10.04 16.22 -7.23
C VAL A 276 9.21 17.00 -6.22
N ASP A 277 7.95 17.29 -6.51
CA ASP A 277 6.99 17.84 -5.55
C ASP A 277 6.33 16.68 -4.78
N LEU A 278 6.89 16.33 -3.61
CA LEU A 278 6.39 15.22 -2.79
C LEU A 278 4.98 15.49 -2.25
N LYS A 279 4.66 16.74 -1.93
CA LYS A 279 3.34 17.15 -1.45
C LYS A 279 2.27 16.98 -2.53
N ALA A 280 2.56 17.37 -3.77
CA ALA A 280 1.65 17.17 -4.89
C ALA A 280 1.42 15.68 -5.23
N LEU A 281 2.26 14.78 -4.71
CA LEU A 281 2.13 13.34 -4.86
C LEU A 281 1.51 12.66 -3.62
N GLY A 282 1.31 13.38 -2.51
CA GLY A 282 0.90 12.78 -1.22
C GLY A 282 1.96 11.86 -0.63
N LEU A 283 3.23 12.19 -0.84
CA LEU A 283 4.41 11.40 -0.47
C LEU A 283 5.34 12.17 0.48
N GLU A 284 4.79 13.07 1.28
CA GLU A 284 5.56 13.86 2.23
C GLU A 284 6.41 12.97 3.15
N GLY A 285 7.70 13.32 3.30
CA GLY A 285 8.64 12.57 4.13
C GLY A 285 9.31 11.39 3.43
N LEU A 286 8.97 11.08 2.17
CA LEU A 286 9.69 10.06 1.40
C LEU A 286 11.15 10.48 1.19
N PRO A 287 12.14 9.62 1.50
CA PRO A 287 13.55 9.95 1.32
C PRO A 287 13.87 10.11 -0.17
N LEU A 288 14.55 11.20 -0.50
CA LEU A 288 14.97 11.50 -1.86
C LEU A 288 16.41 11.02 -2.12
N PRO A 289 16.72 10.51 -3.33
CA PRO A 289 18.09 10.15 -3.71
C PRO A 289 19.05 11.35 -3.70
N PRO A 290 20.38 11.13 -3.63
CA PRO A 290 21.35 12.20 -3.71
C PRO A 290 21.19 13.07 -4.97
N GLY A 291 21.17 14.39 -4.79
CA GLY A 291 20.99 15.37 -5.88
C GLY A 291 19.53 15.65 -6.25
N PHE A 292 18.57 14.95 -5.63
CA PHE A 292 17.15 15.26 -5.74
C PHE A 292 16.75 16.29 -4.68
N LYS A 293 15.84 17.19 -5.05
CA LYS A 293 15.27 18.21 -4.15
C LYS A 293 13.76 18.08 -4.12
N ASP A 294 13.19 18.22 -2.93
CA ASP A 294 11.74 18.39 -2.81
C ASP A 294 11.37 19.81 -3.27
N SER A 295 10.57 19.92 -4.31
CA SER A 295 10.07 21.19 -4.85
C SER A 295 8.69 21.58 -4.31
N SER A 296 8.18 20.85 -3.32
CA SER A 296 6.93 21.18 -2.63
C SER A 296 6.91 22.64 -2.18
N PRO A 297 5.83 23.39 -2.40
CA PRO A 297 5.72 24.75 -1.90
C PRO A 297 5.87 24.77 -0.38
N VAL A 298 6.98 25.36 0.11
CA VAL A 298 7.09 25.71 1.53
C VAL A 298 5.99 26.73 1.79
N GLN A 299 5.05 26.37 2.66
CA GLN A 299 4.03 27.30 3.10
C GLN A 299 4.78 28.44 3.82
N ARG A 300 5.02 29.55 3.11
CA ARG A 300 5.44 30.78 3.78
C ARG A 300 4.27 31.10 4.70
N GLN A 301 4.50 31.00 6.01
CA GLN A 301 3.73 31.84 6.92
C GLN A 301 4.00 33.25 6.44
N ASP A 302 3.01 33.86 5.79
CA ASP A 302 3.09 35.27 5.44
C ASP A 302 3.47 36.02 6.72
N ALA A 303 4.60 36.71 6.65
CA ALA A 303 5.05 37.58 7.70
C ALA A 303 3.88 38.52 8.03
N ALA A 304 3.34 38.37 9.24
CA ALA A 304 2.36 39.32 9.76
C ALA A 304 2.96 40.73 9.62
N PRO A 305 2.21 41.71 9.10
CA PRO A 305 2.75 43.04 8.88
C PRO A 305 3.22 43.63 10.21
N GLU A 306 4.52 43.93 10.25
CA GLU A 306 5.19 44.74 11.25
C GLU A 306 4.49 46.10 11.29
N HIS A 307 3.69 46.35 12.34
CA HIS A 307 3.39 47.64 12.99
C HIS A 307 2.01 47.62 13.67
N ALA A 308 2.00 47.29 14.96
CA ALA A 308 1.03 47.84 15.92
C ALA A 308 1.69 47.91 17.32
N PRO A 309 1.45 48.99 18.10
CA PRO A 309 2.29 49.35 19.24
C PRO A 309 2.07 48.44 20.46
N GLN A 310 3.17 48.20 21.17
CA GLN A 310 3.27 47.46 22.42
C GLN A 310 2.25 47.95 23.46
N ARG A 311 1.38 47.04 23.93
CA ARG A 311 0.71 47.14 25.23
C ARG A 311 1.54 46.38 26.27
N ALA A 312 1.70 47.02 27.43
CA ALA A 312 2.39 46.52 28.63
C ALA A 312 1.78 45.20 29.16
N PRO A 313 2.52 44.43 29.98
CA PRO A 313 2.29 43.00 30.18
C PRO A 313 1.09 42.76 31.10
N ALA A 314 0.06 42.11 30.55
CA ALA A 314 -0.95 41.45 31.37
C ALA A 314 -0.39 40.08 31.80
N SER A 315 -0.57 39.80 33.09
CA SER A 315 -0.10 38.66 33.85
C SER A 315 -0.11 37.33 33.09
N HIS A 316 0.98 36.57 33.23
CA HIS A 316 1.08 35.18 32.80
C HIS A 316 -0.03 34.32 33.43
N THR A 317 -1.10 34.08 32.69
CA THR A 317 -1.76 32.78 32.73
C THR A 317 -1.01 31.88 31.77
N ALA A 318 -0.43 30.81 32.33
CA ALA A 318 0.20 29.75 31.54
C ALA A 318 -0.75 29.30 30.41
N PRO A 319 -0.24 29.05 29.18
CA PRO A 319 -1.06 28.39 28.17
C PRO A 319 -1.57 27.05 28.75
N PRO A 320 -2.80 26.61 28.41
CA PRO A 320 -3.26 25.30 28.80
C PRO A 320 -2.21 24.29 28.35
N GLN A 321 -1.72 23.47 29.27
CA GLN A 321 -0.82 22.37 28.94
C GLN A 321 -1.49 21.57 27.82
N ALA A 322 -0.80 21.42 26.68
CA ALA A 322 -1.24 20.50 25.65
C ALA A 322 -1.47 19.14 26.32
N SER A 323 -2.65 18.56 26.13
CA SER A 323 -2.93 17.20 26.61
C SER A 323 -1.84 16.28 26.10
N GLU A 324 -1.30 15.41 26.94
CA GLU A 324 -0.22 14.51 26.56
C GLU A 324 -0.80 13.18 26.07
N PRO A 325 -0.09 12.41 25.23
CA PRO A 325 -0.60 11.14 24.72
C PRO A 325 -0.90 10.07 25.79
N ARG A 326 -0.39 10.23 27.01
CA ARG A 326 -0.76 9.39 28.16
C ARG A 326 -2.14 9.73 28.74
N ASP A 327 -2.68 10.91 28.46
CA ASP A 327 -3.98 11.34 28.95
C ASP A 327 -5.10 10.64 28.17
N PRO A 328 -6.12 10.07 28.84
CA PRO A 328 -7.22 9.35 28.17
C PRO A 328 -8.02 10.17 27.15
N GLN A 329 -7.95 11.50 27.24
CA GLN A 329 -8.63 12.43 26.34
C GLN A 329 -7.80 12.82 25.12
N HIS A 330 -6.53 12.42 25.06
CA HIS A 330 -5.66 12.71 23.92
C HIS A 330 -6.05 11.85 22.71
N ARG A 331 -6.05 12.45 21.51
CA ARG A 331 -6.43 11.77 20.25
C ARG A 331 -5.59 10.52 19.96
N ASP A 332 -4.31 10.55 20.35
CA ASP A 332 -3.36 9.46 20.15
C ASP A 332 -3.26 8.51 21.35
N HIS A 333 -4.11 8.67 22.37
CA HIS A 333 -4.07 7.84 23.59
C HIS A 333 -4.16 6.35 23.29
N GLY A 334 -5.07 5.95 22.38
CA GLY A 334 -5.21 4.54 21.99
C GLY A 334 -3.95 3.96 21.35
N TYR A 335 -3.19 4.77 20.61
CA TYR A 335 -1.95 4.33 19.99
C TYR A 335 -0.78 4.31 20.98
N PHE A 336 -0.71 5.31 21.85
CA PHE A 336 0.25 5.31 22.95
C PHE A 336 0.08 4.07 23.84
N GLN A 337 -1.16 3.76 24.24
CA GLN A 337 -1.45 2.57 25.05
C GLN A 337 -1.11 1.27 24.33
N PHE A 338 -1.43 1.17 23.03
CA PHE A 338 -1.07 0.00 22.23
C PHE A 338 0.44 -0.31 22.27
N LEU A 339 1.29 0.71 22.16
CA LEU A 339 2.75 0.55 22.23
C LEU A 339 3.23 0.28 23.66
N ARG A 340 2.70 1.01 24.65
CA ARG A 340 3.04 0.86 26.08
C ARG A 340 2.79 -0.55 26.61
N GLU A 341 1.68 -1.17 26.23
CA GLU A 341 1.33 -2.55 26.62
C GLU A 341 2.30 -3.61 26.08
N ARG A 342 3.01 -3.31 24.99
CA ARG A 342 3.87 -4.26 24.27
C ARG A 342 5.36 -4.04 24.55
N LEU A 343 5.73 -2.86 25.02
CA LEU A 343 7.10 -2.53 25.39
C LEU A 343 7.38 -2.89 26.86
N PRO A 344 8.62 -3.31 27.19
CA PRO A 344 9.02 -3.59 28.57
C PRO A 344 8.84 -2.37 29.48
N ALA A 345 8.44 -2.59 30.73
CA ALA A 345 8.19 -1.51 31.71
C ALA A 345 9.39 -0.58 31.94
N GLN A 346 10.61 -1.04 31.62
CA GLN A 346 11.84 -0.23 31.71
C GLN A 346 11.99 0.83 30.61
N VAL A 347 11.21 0.77 29.53
CA VAL A 347 11.17 1.83 28.51
C VAL A 347 10.36 3.00 29.10
N PRO A 348 10.91 4.22 29.23
CA PRO A 348 10.16 5.36 29.78
C PRO A 348 9.05 5.80 28.83
N ASP A 349 7.97 6.36 29.38
CA ASP A 349 6.81 6.80 28.60
C ASP A 349 7.14 7.86 27.55
N ASP A 350 8.11 8.74 27.84
CA ASP A 350 8.63 9.74 26.90
C ASP A 350 9.22 9.06 25.64
N ALA A 351 9.90 7.93 25.81
CA ALA A 351 10.42 7.13 24.70
C ALA A 351 9.32 6.37 23.95
N VAL A 352 8.24 5.97 24.63
CA VAL A 352 7.06 5.38 23.96
C VAL A 352 6.36 6.42 23.09
N ALA A 353 6.20 7.65 23.60
CA ALA A 353 5.61 8.74 22.86
C ALA A 353 6.50 9.16 21.68
N ASP A 354 7.82 9.22 21.86
CA ASP A 354 8.75 9.52 20.76
C ASP A 354 8.71 8.41 19.70
N ALA A 355 8.74 7.13 20.09
CA ALA A 355 8.60 6.02 19.16
C ALA A 355 7.28 6.09 18.37
N MET A 356 6.17 6.46 19.01
CA MET A 356 4.89 6.71 18.34
C MET A 356 4.96 7.89 17.37
N LEU A 357 5.58 9.00 17.75
CA LEU A 357 5.77 10.17 16.89
C LEU A 357 6.60 9.80 15.65
N GLN A 358 7.69 9.07 15.83
CA GLN A 358 8.51 8.58 14.72
C GLN A 358 7.72 7.62 13.83
N ALA A 359 6.95 6.69 14.40
CA ALA A 359 6.04 5.80 13.66
C ALA A 359 5.03 6.58 12.81
N LYS A 360 4.42 7.62 13.37
CA LYS A 360 3.50 8.52 12.64
C LYS A 360 4.21 9.29 11.54
N ARG A 361 5.43 9.80 11.77
CA ARG A 361 6.23 10.49 10.74
C ARG A 361 6.61 9.59 9.59
N THR A 362 6.76 8.29 9.86
CA THR A 362 7.04 7.27 8.85
C THR A 362 5.75 6.59 8.36
N GLY A 363 4.57 7.19 8.50
CA GLY A 363 3.34 6.68 7.88
C GLY A 363 2.53 5.65 8.66
N LEU A 364 3.02 5.17 9.82
CA LEU A 364 2.26 4.30 10.74
C LEU A 364 1.43 5.19 11.67
N HIS A 365 0.34 5.76 11.15
CA HIS A 365 -0.48 6.75 11.85
C HIS A 365 -1.42 6.18 12.92
N GLU A 366 -1.79 4.91 12.78
CA GLU A 366 -2.77 4.21 13.63
C GLU A 366 -2.27 2.82 14.09
N PRO A 367 -2.77 2.29 15.23
CA PRO A 367 -2.40 0.97 15.73
C PRO A 367 -2.65 -0.17 14.76
N SER A 368 -3.70 -0.05 13.93
CA SER A 368 -4.08 -1.09 12.95
C SER A 368 -3.06 -1.26 11.82
N GLN A 369 -2.08 -0.35 11.70
CA GLN A 369 -1.01 -0.41 10.72
C GLN A 369 0.27 -1.04 11.29
N VAL A 370 0.35 -1.21 12.62
CA VAL A 370 1.51 -1.78 13.30
C VAL A 370 1.33 -3.29 13.44
N ASP A 371 2.34 -4.07 13.07
CA ASP A 371 2.38 -5.49 13.39
C ASP A 371 2.61 -5.67 14.89
N PRO A 372 1.63 -6.18 15.67
CA PRO A 372 1.78 -6.31 17.11
C PRO A 372 2.94 -7.23 17.53
N ARG A 373 3.43 -8.07 16.61
CA ARG A 373 4.56 -8.99 16.84
C ARG A 373 5.92 -8.35 16.56
N GLN A 374 5.94 -7.14 16.00
CA GLN A 374 7.14 -6.39 15.65
C GLN A 374 7.26 -5.09 16.47
N VAL A 375 6.70 -5.09 17.68
CA VAL A 375 6.92 -4.06 18.68
C VAL A 375 7.80 -4.64 19.78
N GLY A 376 8.95 -4.04 20.03
CA GLY A 376 9.88 -4.56 21.04
C GLY A 376 11.13 -3.71 21.21
N VAL A 377 12.03 -4.15 22.09
CA VAL A 377 13.36 -3.54 22.26
C VAL A 377 14.39 -4.46 21.62
N GLY A 378 15.18 -3.93 20.70
CA GLY A 378 16.23 -4.65 20.00
C GLY A 378 17.43 -4.95 20.90
N ALA A 379 18.32 -5.83 20.44
CA ALA A 379 19.57 -6.13 21.15
C ALA A 379 20.50 -4.90 21.28
N ASP A 380 20.26 -3.87 20.48
CA ASP A 380 20.91 -2.56 20.49
C ASP A 380 20.27 -1.56 21.48
N GLY A 381 19.25 -1.99 22.24
CA GLY A 381 18.56 -1.16 23.23
C GLY A 381 17.51 -0.21 22.67
N LYS A 382 17.32 -0.18 21.34
CA LYS A 382 16.35 0.70 20.67
C LYS A 382 14.96 0.10 20.65
N VAL A 383 13.94 0.95 20.73
CA VAL A 383 12.54 0.58 20.50
C VAL A 383 12.33 0.41 19.00
N TRP A 384 11.85 -0.75 18.61
CA TRP A 384 11.49 -1.10 17.25
C TRP A 384 9.97 -1.20 17.10
N ILE A 385 9.45 -0.53 16.07
CA ILE A 385 8.04 -0.62 15.65
C ILE A 385 8.02 -1.02 14.18
N GLY A 386 7.50 -2.21 13.89
CA GLY A 386 7.29 -2.71 12.52
C GLY A 386 5.83 -2.55 12.09
N GLY A 387 5.62 -2.06 10.87
CA GLY A 387 4.29 -2.04 10.25
C GLY A 387 3.83 -3.43 9.77
N HIS A 388 2.54 -3.55 9.43
CA HIS A 388 2.05 -4.66 8.61
C HIS A 388 2.56 -4.62 7.17
N VAL A 389 3.14 -3.47 6.76
CA VAL A 389 3.69 -3.24 5.42
C VAL A 389 5.24 -3.38 5.39
N PRO A 390 5.78 -4.01 4.34
CA PRO A 390 7.19 -4.00 3.95
C PRO A 390 8.03 -2.75 4.21
N GLY A 391 9.11 -2.88 5.00
CA GLY A 391 10.20 -1.90 5.05
C GLY A 391 9.96 -0.72 6.00
N PHE A 392 8.78 -0.64 6.61
CA PHE A 392 8.49 0.33 7.65
C PHE A 392 8.95 -0.18 9.00
N HIS A 393 10.16 0.23 9.37
CA HIS A 393 10.71 0.02 10.70
C HIS A 393 11.11 1.37 11.28
N VAL A 394 10.61 1.65 12.47
CA VAL A 394 11.08 2.79 13.26
C VAL A 394 11.95 2.29 14.38
N GLY A 395 13.16 2.85 14.48
CA GLY A 395 14.05 2.71 15.61
C GLY A 395 14.07 4.02 16.39
N ALA A 396 13.53 4.03 17.61
CA ALA A 396 13.68 5.14 18.55
C ALA A 396 14.67 4.73 19.66
N ASP A 397 15.58 5.63 20.02
CA ASP A 397 16.53 5.39 21.11
C ASP A 397 15.93 5.90 22.42
N PRO A 398 15.60 5.02 23.39
CA PRO A 398 15.02 5.44 24.67
C PRO A 398 15.90 6.42 25.45
N ALA A 399 17.22 6.40 25.25
CA ALA A 399 18.15 7.28 25.93
C ALA A 399 18.20 8.70 25.32
N ALA A 400 17.68 8.87 24.10
CA ALA A 400 17.66 10.14 23.37
C ALA A 400 16.24 10.73 23.21
N ALA A 401 15.24 10.13 23.87
CA ALA A 401 13.85 10.55 23.76
C ALA A 401 13.65 12.00 24.24
N PRO A 402 13.01 12.88 23.45
CA PRO A 402 12.63 14.22 23.90
C PRO A 402 11.62 14.16 25.06
N PRO A 403 11.54 15.21 25.89
CA PRO A 403 10.52 15.31 26.93
C PRO A 403 9.09 15.19 26.39
N MET A 404 8.21 14.50 27.12
CA MET A 404 6.81 14.27 26.72
C MET A 404 6.09 15.51 26.17
N ALA A 405 6.25 16.66 26.82
CA ALA A 405 5.60 17.90 26.40
C ALA A 405 6.04 18.38 25.00
N GLN A 406 7.31 18.16 24.61
CA GLN A 406 7.80 18.49 23.26
C GLN A 406 7.25 17.49 22.23
N THR A 407 7.21 16.22 22.61
CA THR A 407 6.65 15.15 21.76
C THR A 407 5.14 15.34 21.53
N ALA A 408 4.38 15.74 22.55
CA ALA A 408 2.95 16.06 22.44
C ALA A 408 2.71 17.21 21.45
N GLN A 409 3.50 18.29 21.53
CA GLN A 409 3.42 19.39 20.56
C GLN A 409 3.74 18.95 19.13
N ALA A 410 4.74 18.08 18.96
CA ALA A 410 5.09 17.54 17.65
C ALA A 410 4.04 16.57 17.11
N LEU A 411 3.37 15.80 17.98
CA LEU A 411 2.26 14.92 17.63
C LEU A 411 1.06 15.73 17.14
N ASP A 412 0.76 16.86 17.79
CA ASP A 412 -0.32 17.77 17.39
C ASP A 412 -0.13 18.29 15.96
N ALA A 413 1.11 18.55 15.55
CA ALA A 413 1.47 19.01 14.21
C ALA A 413 1.40 17.92 13.12
N VAL A 414 1.42 16.63 13.49
CA VAL A 414 1.28 15.50 12.56
C VAL A 414 -0.19 15.06 12.55
N ALA A 415 -1.05 15.86 11.91
CA ALA A 415 -2.47 15.51 11.71
C ALA A 415 -2.66 14.74 10.38
N PRO A 416 -3.58 13.76 10.30
CA PRO A 416 -3.99 13.21 9.01
C PRO A 416 -4.64 14.31 8.15
N PRO A 417 -4.51 14.25 6.81
CA PRO A 417 -5.19 15.21 5.95
C PRO A 417 -6.69 15.15 6.20
N THR A 418 -7.29 16.28 6.57
CA THR A 418 -8.74 16.42 6.61
C THR A 418 -9.27 16.18 5.19
N PRO A 419 -10.32 15.38 4.97
CA PRO A 419 -10.91 15.27 3.65
C PRO A 419 -11.34 16.67 3.20
N ALA A 420 -10.63 17.20 2.20
CA ALA A 420 -11.03 18.42 1.55
C ALA A 420 -12.45 18.21 1.02
N GLN A 421 -13.39 19.02 1.52
CA GLN A 421 -14.72 19.10 0.94
C GLN A 421 -14.55 19.40 -0.55
N ALA A 422 -14.98 18.45 -1.38
CA ALA A 422 -15.02 18.65 -2.82
C ALA A 422 -15.82 19.93 -3.11
N PRO A 423 -15.31 20.85 -3.95
CA PRO A 423 -16.08 22.02 -4.35
C PRO A 423 -17.35 21.54 -5.04
N SER A 424 -18.49 22.00 -4.55
CA SER A 424 -19.81 21.72 -5.11
C SER A 424 -19.82 22.13 -6.58
N ALA A 425 -20.15 21.19 -7.46
CA ALA A 425 -20.35 21.46 -8.89
C ALA A 425 -21.44 22.55 -9.06
N PRO A 426 -21.28 23.51 -9.99
CA PRO A 426 -22.30 24.50 -10.24
C PRO A 426 -23.55 23.83 -10.82
N ALA A 427 -24.70 24.24 -10.28
CA ALA A 427 -26.02 23.79 -10.70
C ALA A 427 -26.20 23.93 -12.21
N GLN A 428 -26.41 22.81 -12.90
CA GLN A 428 -26.93 22.82 -14.27
C GLN A 428 -28.38 23.28 -14.24
N THR A 429 -28.62 24.41 -14.88
CA THR A 429 -29.92 24.98 -15.17
C THR A 429 -30.77 23.95 -15.91
N GLN A 430 -31.93 23.64 -15.35
CA GLN A 430 -32.97 22.85 -16.01
C GLN A 430 -33.47 23.60 -17.24
N GLU A 431 -33.19 23.08 -18.44
CA GLU A 431 -34.01 23.39 -19.62
C GLU A 431 -35.27 22.50 -19.61
N ALA A 432 -36.42 23.17 -19.73
CA ALA A 432 -37.74 22.56 -19.76
C ALA A 432 -37.99 21.80 -21.08
N PRO A 433 -38.89 20.79 -21.09
CA PRO A 433 -39.14 19.96 -22.25
C PRO A 433 -40.08 20.65 -23.24
N HIS A 434 -39.64 20.82 -24.49
CA HIS A 434 -40.54 21.20 -25.57
C HIS A 434 -41.23 19.96 -26.16
N HIS A 435 -42.54 19.90 -25.95
CA HIS A 435 -43.48 19.00 -26.62
C HIS A 435 -43.41 19.16 -28.15
N GLY A 436 -43.52 18.03 -28.85
CA GLY A 436 -43.39 17.95 -30.30
C GLY A 436 -44.59 18.47 -31.10
N ALA A 437 -44.39 18.53 -32.42
CA ALA A 437 -45.44 18.49 -33.42
C ALA A 437 -44.92 17.93 -34.75
N ARG A 438 -45.76 17.09 -35.36
CA ARG A 438 -45.65 16.41 -36.66
C ARG A 438 -45.47 17.37 -37.85
N SER A 439 -44.86 16.92 -38.94
CA SER A 439 -45.56 16.52 -40.19
C SER A 439 -44.61 16.25 -41.36
N LEU A 440 -45.07 15.29 -42.18
CA LEU A 440 -44.66 14.83 -43.52
C LEU A 440 -43.53 13.81 -43.60
#